data_AF-A0A930F1H7-F1
#
_entry.id   AF-A0A930F1H7-F1
#
_cell.length_a   1.000
_cell.length_b   1.000
_cell.length_c   1.000
_cell.angle_alpha   90.00
_cell.angle_beta   90.00
_cell.angle_gamma   90.00
#
_symmetry.space_group_name_H-M   'P 1'
#
loop_
_entity.id
_entity.type
_entity.pdbx_description
1 polymer ?
#
loop_
_entity_poly.entity_id
_entity_poly.type
_entity_poly.pdbx_seq_one_letter_code
_entity_poly.pdbx_strand_id
1 'polypeptide(L)' 'MEHQDKTNEQRTIRVLMSGGGTGGHIFPAVAIANEIKSRFPNAEFLFVG' A
#
# COMPACT_ATOMS: atom_id res chain seq x y z
N MET A 1 -12.79 32.96 -12.60
CA MET A 1 -12.50 32.14 -11.41
C MET A 1 -12.91 30.71 -11.75
N GLU A 2 -12.06 29.99 -12.48
CA GLU A 2 -12.30 28.57 -12.76
C GLU A 2 -11.62 27.76 -11.64
N HIS A 3 -12.42 27.27 -10.69
CA HIS A 3 -12.03 26.10 -9.92
C HIS A 3 -12.22 24.90 -10.84
N GLN A 4 -11.14 24.46 -11.49
CA GLN A 4 -11.14 23.21 -12.23
C GLN A 4 -11.36 22.07 -11.24
N ASP A 5 -12.46 21.34 -11.43
CA ASP A 5 -12.76 20.06 -10.82
C ASP A 5 -11.53 19.16 -10.93
N LYS A 6 -10.96 18.78 -9.77
CA LYS A 6 -9.92 17.77 -9.72
C LYS A 6 -10.53 16.47 -10.23
N THR A 7 -10.23 16.17 -11.48
CA THR A 7 -10.63 14.97 -12.19
C THR A 7 -10.30 13.76 -11.35
N ASN A 8 -11.32 12.93 -11.20
CA ASN A 8 -11.38 11.58 -10.66
C ASN A 8 -10.03 10.80 -10.72
N GLU A 9 -9.08 11.12 -9.84
CA GLU A 9 -7.90 10.29 -9.62
C GLU A 9 -8.40 9.00 -8.99
N GLN A 10 -8.32 7.91 -9.76
CA GLN A 10 -8.50 6.56 -9.25
C GLN A 10 -7.60 6.42 -8.02
N ARG A 11 -8.19 6.44 -6.83
CA ARG A 11 -7.43 6.50 -5.59
C ARG A 11 -6.60 5.22 -5.44
N THR A 12 -5.31 5.34 -5.66
CA THR A 12 -4.37 4.26 -5.38
C THR A 12 -4.26 4.05 -3.88
N ILE A 13 -4.49 2.81 -3.43
CA ILE A 13 -4.27 2.42 -2.04
C ILE A 13 -2.77 2.38 -1.79
N ARG A 14 -2.30 3.14 -0.79
CA ARG A 14 -0.89 3.18 -0.39
C ARG A 14 -0.77 2.65 1.02
N VAL A 15 0.08 1.65 1.21
CA VAL A 15 0.22 0.90 2.46
C VAL A 15 1.64 1.01 2.99
N LEU A 16 1.79 1.53 4.21
CA LEU A 16 3.03 1.50 4.96
C LEU A 16 3.02 0.29 5.89
N MET A 17 3.98 -0.61 5.72
CA MET A 17 4.15 -1.82 6.51
C MET A 17 5.33 -1.61 7.46
N SER A 18 5.05 -1.52 8.75
CA SER A 18 6.04 -1.35 9.82
C SER A 18 6.09 -2.59 10.71
N GLY A 19 7.28 -3.07 11.04
CA GLY A 19 7.51 -4.19 11.96
C GLY A 19 9.00 -4.43 12.20
N GLY A 20 9.39 -4.88 13.40
CA GLY A 20 10.80 -4.91 13.83
C GLY A 20 11.72 -5.78 12.97
N GLY A 21 12.93 -5.28 12.69
CA GLY A 21 13.92 -5.80 11.74
C GLY A 21 14.51 -7.23 11.92
N THR A 22 13.91 -8.12 12.70
CA THR A 22 14.30 -9.55 12.71
C THR A 22 13.42 -10.36 11.75
N GLY A 23 14.02 -11.36 11.08
CA GLY A 23 13.43 -12.09 9.94
C GLY A 23 12.08 -12.78 10.16
N GLY A 24 11.55 -12.82 11.40
CA GLY A 24 10.22 -13.33 11.70
C GLY A 24 9.05 -12.43 11.24
N HIS A 25 9.28 -11.14 11.00
CA HIS A 25 8.22 -10.16 10.68
C HIS A 25 8.03 -9.92 9.17
N ILE A 26 9.02 -10.23 8.34
CA ILE A 26 8.96 -10.02 6.89
C ILE A 26 7.92 -10.94 6.24
N PHE A 27 7.86 -12.21 6.67
CA PHE A 27 6.95 -13.20 6.09
C PHE A 27 5.48 -12.85 6.33
N PRO A 28 5.05 -12.51 7.56
CA PRO A 28 3.70 -11.99 7.79
C PRO A 28 3.40 -10.72 6.99
N ALA A 29 4.33 -9.76 6.94
CA ALA A 29 4.14 -8.50 6.22
C ALA A 29 3.96 -8.73 4.71
N VAL A 30 4.73 -9.64 4.11
CA VAL A 30 4.61 -10.02 2.69
C VAL A 30 3.31 -10.76 2.42
N ALA A 31 2.88 -11.67 3.31
CA ALA A 31 1.61 -12.38 3.16
C ALA A 31 0.42 -11.40 3.14
N ILE A 32 0.42 -10.41 4.04
CA ILE A 32 -0.59 -9.35 4.08
C ILE A 32 -0.55 -8.49 2.81
N ALA A 33 0.65 -8.08 2.37
CA ALA A 33 0.79 -7.27 1.16
C ALA A 33 0.29 -8.00 -0.10
N ASN A 34 0.52 -9.31 -0.21
CA ASN A 34 0.03 -10.12 -1.33
C ASN A 34 -1.50 -10.19 -1.37
N GLU A 35 -2.16 -10.38 -0.22
CA GLU A 35 -3.62 -10.39 -0.14
C GLU A 35 -4.21 -9.02 -0.51
N ILE A 36 -3.60 -7.93 -0.02
CA ILE A 36 -4.03 -6.57 -0.38
C ILE A 36 -3.87 -6.35 -1.89
N LYS A 37 -2.74 -6.75 -2.47
CA LYS A 37 -2.49 -6.61 -3.91
C LYS A 37 -3.44 -7.46 -4.76
N SER A 38 -3.88 -8.62 -4.27
CA SER A 38 -4.88 -9.45 -4.95
C SER A 38 -6.23 -8.73 -5.08
N ARG A 39 -6.64 -7.99 -4.04
CA ARG A 39 -7.90 -7.22 -4.03
C ARG A 39 -7.77 -5.87 -4.72
N PHE A 40 -6.60 -5.26 -4.64
CA PHE A 40 -6.31 -3.93 -5.16
C PHE A 40 -5.02 -3.98 -5.99
N PRO A 41 -5.11 -4.35 -7.29
CA PRO A 41 -3.95 -4.56 -8.14
C PRO A 41 -3.02 -3.35 -8.26
N ASN A 42 -3.58 -2.14 -8.10
CA ASN A 42 -2.84 -0.88 -8.19
C ASN A 42 -2.24 -0.44 -6.85
N ALA A 43 -2.37 -1.23 -5.78
CA ALA A 43 -1.87 -0.85 -4.46
C ALA A 43 -0.33 -0.73 -4.43
N GLU A 44 0.15 0.27 -3.70
CA GLU A 44 1.58 0.53 -3.49
C GLU A 44 1.96 0.23 -2.04
N PHE A 45 3.17 -0.31 -1.85
CA PHE A 45 3.63 -0.78 -0.55
C PHE A 45 5.01 -0.22 -0.22
N LEU A 46 5.18 0.27 1.00
CA LEU A 46 6.46 0.68 1.57
C LEU A 46 6.71 -0.12 2.86
N PHE A 47 7.80 -0.89 2.90
CA PHE A 47 8.20 -1.65 4.08
C PHE A 47 9.27 -0.87 4.86
N VAL A 48 9.08 -0.74 6.16
CA VAL A 48 10.00 -0.06 7.09
C VAL A 48 10.25 -0.98 8.28
N GLY A 49 11.53 -1.31 8.51
CA GLY A 49 11.98 -2.22 9.56
C GLY A 49 12.49 -1.53 10.81
#